data_AF-A0A6N4W968-F1
#
_entry.id   AF-A0A6N4W968-F1
#
_cell.length_a   1.000
_cell.length_b   1.000
_cell.length_c   1.000
_cell.angle_alpha   90.00
_cell.angle_beta   90.00
_cell.angle_gamma   90.00
#
_symmetry.space_group_name_H-M   'P 1'
#
loop_
_entity.id
_entity.type
_entity.pdbx_description
1 polymer ?
#
loop_
_entity_poly.entity_id
_entity_poly.type
_entity_poly.pdbx_seq_one_letter_code
_entity_poly.pdbx_strand_id
1 'polypeptide(L)'
;MGKLDVDPAGLEALAASCQGWSAELSTTVSPGAGESSCQASVTAVAIVHTQASAFGAACSVRMESTGARLTGASANYTQHEQHSASNLTI
;
A
#
# COMPACT_ATOMS: atom_id res chain seq x y z
N MET A 1 -2.82 17.19 -27.35
CA MET A 1 -2.41 16.19 -26.33
C MET A 1 -1.50 16.90 -25.35
N GLY A 2 -1.89 17.02 -24.08
CA GLY A 2 -1.06 17.66 -23.05
C GLY A 2 0.10 16.73 -22.68
N LYS A 3 1.31 17.28 -22.60
CA LYS A 3 2.50 16.56 -22.12
C LYS A 3 2.23 16.13 -20.67
N LEU A 4 2.24 14.83 -20.41
CA LEU A 4 2.17 14.32 -19.04
C LEU A 4 3.48 14.70 -18.36
N ASP A 5 3.42 15.56 -17.36
CA ASP A 5 4.56 15.87 -16.50
C ASP A 5 4.54 14.88 -15.34
N VAL A 6 5.48 13.95 -15.32
CA VAL A 6 5.57 12.91 -14.30
C VAL A 6 6.84 13.11 -13.51
N ASP A 7 6.69 13.20 -12.20
CA ASP A 7 7.78 13.25 -11.24
C ASP A 7 8.06 11.84 -10.68
N PRO A 8 9.15 11.16 -11.11
CA PRO A 8 9.50 9.83 -10.62
C PRO A 8 9.82 9.83 -9.12
N ALA A 9 10.40 10.91 -8.60
CA ALA A 9 10.71 11.03 -7.17
C ALA A 9 9.42 11.12 -6.33
N GLY A 10 8.41 11.84 -6.83
CA GLY A 10 7.08 11.86 -6.23
C GLY A 10 6.39 10.49 -6.20
N LEU A 11 6.54 9.70 -7.27
CA LEU A 11 6.02 8.32 -7.32
C LEU A 11 6.72 7.41 -6.31
N GLU A 12 8.04 7.52 -6.16
CA GLU A 12 8.81 6.75 -5.19
C GLU A 12 8.50 7.14 -3.74
N ALA A 13 8.35 8.44 -3.46
CA ALA A 13 7.96 8.92 -2.14
C ALA A 13 6.57 8.39 -1.73
N LEU A 14 5.62 8.34 -2.68
CA LEU A 14 4.31 7.77 -2.44
C LEU A 14 4.38 6.25 -2.26
N ALA A 15 5.22 5.55 -3.03
CA ALA A 15 5.46 4.12 -2.86
C ALA A 15 6.01 3.79 -1.46
N ALA A 16 6.98 4.57 -0.98
CA ALA A 16 7.54 4.44 0.37
C ALA A 16 6.47 4.69 1.45
N SER A 17 5.59 5.67 1.23
CA SER A 17 4.47 5.95 2.14
C SER A 17 3.50 4.76 2.22
N CYS A 18 3.16 4.14 1.08
CA CYS A 18 2.33 2.94 1.05
C CYS A 18 2.97 1.76 1.80
N GLN A 19 4.27 1.57 1.66
CA GLN A 19 5.00 0.52 2.40
C GLN A 19 4.99 0.82 3.91
N GLY A 20 5.19 2.07 4.31
CA GLY A 20 5.12 2.51 5.70
C GLY A 20 3.75 2.24 6.34
N TRP A 21 2.67 2.62 5.65
CA TRP A 21 1.30 2.37 6.14
C TRP A 21 0.95 0.87 6.19
N SER A 22 1.42 0.07 5.23
CA SER A 22 1.25 -1.39 5.28
C SER A 22 1.92 -1.99 6.52
N ALA A 23 3.15 -1.56 6.81
CA ALA A 23 3.89 -2.01 7.98
C ALA A 23 3.18 -1.59 9.29
N GLU A 24 2.70 -0.35 9.37
CA GLU A 24 1.96 0.15 10.53
C GLU A 24 0.68 -0.67 10.79
N LEU A 25 -0.10 -0.93 9.75
CA LEU A 25 -1.30 -1.79 9.82
C LEU A 25 -0.95 -3.21 10.29
N SER A 26 0.19 -3.75 9.85
CA SER A 26 0.67 -5.08 10.26
C SER A 26 1.07 -5.14 11.74
N THR A 27 1.54 -4.03 12.31
CA THR A 27 1.87 -3.94 13.75
C THR A 27 0.67 -3.70 14.66
N THR A 28 -0.47 -3.30 14.08
CA THR A 28 -1.70 -3.05 14.84
C THR A 28 -2.35 -4.39 15.20
N VAL A 29 -1.80 -5.05 16.23
CA VAL A 29 -2.35 -6.28 16.79
C VAL A 29 -3.63 -5.93 17.54
N SER A 30 -4.75 -6.32 16.96
CA SER A 30 -6.04 -6.20 17.61
C SER A 30 -6.01 -7.11 18.86
N PRO A 31 -6.24 -6.63 20.11
CA PRO A 31 -6.19 -7.43 21.34
C PRO A 31 -7.05 -8.69 21.25
N GLY A 32 -6.39 -9.86 21.22
CA GLY A 32 -7.04 -11.16 20.97
C GLY A 32 -8.32 -11.33 21.78
N ALA A 33 -9.37 -11.83 21.11
CA ALA A 33 -10.67 -12.08 21.73
C ALA A 33 -10.47 -12.92 22.99
N GLY A 34 -10.73 -12.31 24.15
CA GLY A 34 -10.79 -13.02 25.42
C GLY A 34 -11.77 -14.19 25.30
N GLU A 35 -11.41 -15.28 25.98
CA GLU A 35 -12.09 -16.57 25.93
C GLU A 35 -13.63 -16.46 25.87
N SER A 36 -14.24 -17.35 25.09
CA SER A 36 -15.66 -17.39 24.76
C SER A 36 -16.55 -17.31 26.02
N SER A 37 -16.90 -16.08 26.42
CA SER A 37 -17.88 -15.82 27.46
C SER A 37 -19.28 -16.00 26.87
N CYS A 38 -20.19 -16.62 27.63
CA CYS A 38 -21.60 -16.79 27.25
C CYS A 38 -22.36 -15.46 27.08
N GLN A 39 -21.72 -14.30 27.32
CA GLN A 39 -22.30 -13.00 27.02
C GLN A 39 -22.25 -12.69 25.52
N ALA A 40 -23.43 -12.52 24.91
CA ALA A 40 -23.59 -12.13 23.49
C ALA A 40 -22.72 -10.93 23.06
N SER A 41 -22.44 -10.00 23.98
CA SER A 41 -21.58 -8.84 23.74
C SER A 41 -20.11 -9.22 23.50
N VAL A 42 -19.58 -10.23 24.19
CA VAL A 42 -18.18 -10.68 24.01
C VAL A 42 -18.02 -11.35 22.66
N THR A 43 -18.98 -12.19 22.26
CA THR A 43 -19.02 -12.79 20.92
C THR A 43 -19.12 -11.72 19.82
N ALA A 44 -19.97 -10.71 20.00
CA ALA A 44 -20.10 -9.61 19.05
C ALA A 44 -18.78 -8.83 18.90
N VAL A 45 -18.10 -8.52 20.01
CA VAL A 45 -16.78 -7.85 19.99
C VAL A 45 -15.74 -8.72 19.29
N ALA A 46 -15.70 -10.02 19.56
CA ALA A 46 -14.77 -10.94 18.90
C ALA A 46 -14.99 -11.01 17.37
N ILE A 47 -16.25 -10.97 16.91
CA ILE A 47 -16.58 -10.92 15.48
C ILE A 47 -16.08 -9.63 14.85
N VAL A 48 -16.39 -8.47 15.45
CA VAL A 48 -15.94 -7.16 14.96
C VAL A 48 -14.42 -7.11 14.87
N HIS A 49 -13.75 -7.65 15.87
CA HIS A 49 -12.30 -7.74 15.91
C HIS A 49 -11.70 -8.55 14.76
N THR A 50 -12.31 -9.72 14.50
CA THR A 50 -11.90 -10.59 13.40
C THR A 50 -12.09 -9.89 12.05
N GLN A 51 -13.21 -9.18 11.89
CA GLN A 51 -13.48 -8.38 10.68
C GLN A 51 -12.49 -7.23 10.52
N ALA A 52 -12.17 -6.51 11.60
CA ALA A 52 -11.19 -5.43 11.59
C ALA A 52 -9.79 -5.94 11.20
N SER A 53 -9.38 -7.08 11.74
CA SER A 53 -8.11 -7.73 11.38
C SER A 53 -8.07 -8.14 9.91
N ALA A 54 -9.15 -8.77 9.41
CA ALA A 54 -9.25 -9.15 7.99
C ALA A 54 -9.22 -7.94 7.06
N PHE A 55 -9.91 -6.85 7.43
CA PHE A 55 -9.89 -5.59 6.68
C PHE A 55 -8.50 -4.95 6.69
N GLY A 56 -7.82 -4.93 7.85
CA GLY A 56 -6.45 -4.42 7.97
C GLY A 56 -5.49 -5.16 7.05
N ALA A 57 -5.55 -6.50 7.03
CA ALA A 57 -4.74 -7.32 6.14
C ALA A 57 -5.01 -7.03 4.65
N ALA A 58 -6.28 -6.93 4.26
CA ALA A 58 -6.65 -6.58 2.89
C ALA A 58 -6.17 -5.17 2.49
N CYS A 59 -6.20 -4.21 3.42
CA CYS A 59 -5.72 -2.86 3.19
C CYS A 59 -4.19 -2.83 2.98
N SER A 60 -3.44 -3.53 3.85
CA SER A 60 -1.99 -3.70 3.75
C SER A 60 -1.57 -4.27 2.38
N VAL A 61 -2.20 -5.36 1.94
CA VAL A 61 -1.92 -5.96 0.61
C VAL A 61 -2.17 -4.97 -0.53
N ARG A 62 -3.23 -4.16 -0.45
CA ARG A 62 -3.53 -3.15 -1.48
C ARG A 62 -2.49 -2.03 -1.49
N MET A 63 -2.02 -1.61 -0.31
CA MET A 63 -0.97 -0.60 -0.20
C MET A 63 0.35 -1.11 -0.79
N GLU A 64 0.74 -2.35 -0.48
CA GLU A 64 1.94 -2.97 -1.06
C GLU A 64 1.85 -3.07 -2.58
N SER A 65 0.72 -3.57 -3.11
CA SER A 65 0.50 -3.64 -4.56
C SER A 65 0.56 -2.25 -5.22
N THR A 66 -0.01 -1.24 -4.57
CA THR A 66 0.04 0.14 -5.06
C THR A 66 1.48 0.66 -5.07
N GLY A 67 2.22 0.47 -3.99
CA GLY A 67 3.64 0.85 -3.91
C GLY A 67 4.47 0.20 -5.02
N ALA A 68 4.31 -1.11 -5.24
CA ALA A 68 5.01 -1.82 -6.31
C ALA A 68 4.69 -1.25 -7.71
N ARG A 69 3.43 -0.90 -7.97
CA ARG A 69 3.02 -0.27 -9.24
C ARG A 69 3.62 1.12 -9.42
N LEU A 70 3.70 1.91 -8.36
CA LEU A 70 4.30 3.24 -8.38
C LEU A 70 5.82 3.17 -8.65
N THR A 71 6.53 2.26 -7.99
CA THR A 71 7.95 1.99 -8.26
C THR A 71 8.17 1.53 -9.70
N GLY A 72 7.34 0.61 -10.20
CA GLY A 72 7.41 0.17 -11.59
C GLY A 72 7.14 1.31 -12.58
N ALA A 73 6.19 2.19 -12.28
CA ALA A 73 5.93 3.37 -13.09
C ALA A 73 7.13 4.33 -13.10
N SER A 74 7.71 4.64 -11.93
CA SER A 74 8.94 5.46 -11.81
C SER A 74 10.04 4.94 -12.73
N ALA A 75 10.37 3.65 -12.61
CA ALA A 75 11.43 3.01 -13.41
C ALA A 75 11.16 3.10 -14.93
N ASN A 76 9.92 2.87 -15.35
CA ASN A 76 9.53 2.97 -16.76
C ASN A 76 9.66 4.41 -17.30
N TYR A 77 9.24 5.42 -16.51
CA TYR A 77 9.40 6.82 -16.90
C TYR A 77 10.88 7.20 -17.04
N THR A 78 11.71 6.85 -16.06
CA THR A 78 13.15 7.10 -16.10
C THR A 78 13.81 6.43 -17.31
N GLN A 79 13.42 5.19 -17.66
CA GLN A 79 13.94 4.50 -18.84
C GLN A 79 13.52 5.19 -20.15
N HIS A 80 12.25 5.62 -20.26
CA HIS A 80 11.77 6.34 -21.43
C HIS A 80 12.48 7.67 -21.64
N GLU A 81 12.74 8.43 -20.57
CA GLU A 81 13.48 9.69 -20.65
C GLU A 81 14.93 9.46 -21.11
N GLN A 82 15.60 8.43 -20.60
CA GLN A 82 16.97 8.08 -21.04
C GLN A 82 17.02 7.66 -22.51
N HIS A 83 16.07 6.83 -22.95
CA HIS A 83 15.98 6.41 -24.35
C HIS A 83 15.69 7.59 -25.27
N SER A 84 14.77 8.48 -24.87
CA SER A 84 14.44 9.69 -25.63
C SER A 84 15.65 10.65 -25.72
N ALA A 85 16.38 10.85 -24.63
CA ALA A 85 17.60 11.66 -24.61
C ALA A 85 18.69 11.09 -25.53
N SER A 86 18.83 9.77 -25.57
CA SER A 86 19.77 9.07 -26.46
C SER A 86 19.41 9.23 -27.94
N ASN A 87 18.12 9.25 -28.28
CA ASN A 87 17.66 9.46 -29.66
C ASN A 87 17.79 10.93 -30.12
N LEU A 88 17.84 11.89 -29.19
CA LEU A 88 18.04 13.32 -29.49
C LEU A 88 19.51 13.69 -29.72
N THR A 89 20.46 12.80 -29.41
CA THR A 89 21.90 13.05 -29.50
C THR A 89 22.56 12.41 -30.74
N ILE A 90 21.78 11.78 -31.62
CA ILE A 90 22.19 11.21 -32.92
C ILE A 90 21.66 12.11 -34.04
#